data_AF-A0A6M3JIW4-F1
#
_entry.id   AF-A0A6M3JIW4-F1
#
_cell.length_a   1.000
_cell.length_b   1.000
_cell.length_c   1.000
_cell.angle_alpha   90.00
_cell.angle_beta   90.00
_cell.angle_gamma   90.00
#
_symmetry.space_group_name_H-M   'P 1'
#
loop_
_entity.id
_entity.type
_entity.pdbx_description
1 polymer ?
#
loop_
_entity_poly.entity_id
_entity_poly.type
_entity_poly.pdbx_seq_one_letter_code
_entity_poly.pdbx_strand_id
1 'polypeptide(L)' 'MTSLPQFARFYMVCRKPSGPMSKTEPRQRYSHLSDAREAAHTLAAQNDAPFLILESIEIIRPGDATEGRLL' A
#
# COMPACT_ATOMS: atom_id res chain seq x y z
N MET A 1 -12.99 -6.87 -2.35
CA MET A 1 -13.52 -5.90 -1.37
C MET A 1 -12.70 -6.03 -0.09
N THR A 2 -12.20 -4.92 0.45
CA THR A 2 -11.31 -4.88 1.62
C THR A 2 -12.07 -5.10 2.92
N SER A 3 -11.63 -6.04 3.75
CA SER A 3 -12.29 -6.41 5.03
C SER A 3 -11.91 -5.50 6.20
N LEU A 4 -10.91 -4.62 6.05
CA LEU A 4 -10.53 -3.69 7.10
C LEU A 4 -11.50 -2.51 7.21
N PRO A 5 -11.82 -2.03 8.44
CA PRO A 5 -12.54 -0.79 8.63
C PRO A 5 -11.71 0.41 8.19
N GLN A 6 -12.35 1.50 7.77
CA GLN A 6 -11.69 2.64 7.13
C GLN A 6 -10.59 3.28 7.98
N PHE A 7 -10.74 3.32 9.31
CA PHE A 7 -9.71 3.86 10.21
C PHE A 7 -8.42 3.00 10.27
N ALA A 8 -8.52 1.72 9.92
CA ALA A 8 -7.37 0.79 9.90
C ALA A 8 -6.70 0.74 8.52
N ARG A 9 -7.36 1.31 7.49
CA ARG A 9 -6.79 1.42 6.16
C ARG A 9 -5.80 2.56 6.12
N PHE A 10 -4.73 2.33 5.41
CA PHE A 10 -3.78 3.37 5.05
C PHE A 10 -3.23 3.07 3.67
N TYR A 11 -2.72 4.12 3.05
CA TYR A 11 -2.12 4.06 1.74
C TYR A 11 -0.62 4.30 1.85
N MET A 12 0.13 3.65 0.99
CA MET A 12 1.54 3.97 0.78
C MET A 12 1.81 4.03 -0.72
N VAL A 13 2.93 4.64 -1.10
CA VAL A 13 3.31 4.80 -2.50
C VAL A 13 4.71 4.24 -2.70
N CYS A 14 4.90 3.44 -3.75
CA CYS A 14 6.21 2.90 -4.13
C CYS A 14 6.39 2.88 -5.65
N ARG A 15 7.64 2.80 -6.10
CA ARG A 15 7.94 2.58 -7.53
C ARG A 15 7.42 1.20 -7.94
N LYS A 16 6.86 1.08 -9.15
CA LYS A 16 6.43 -0.21 -9.67
C LYS A 16 7.65 -1.15 -9.77
N PRO A 17 7.64 -2.31 -9.09
CA PRO A 17 8.74 -3.26 -9.21
C PRO A 17 8.85 -3.77 -10.64
N SER A 18 10.06 -3.79 -11.18
CA SER A 18 10.36 -4.18 -12.56
C SER A 18 10.91 -5.60 -12.70
N GLY A 19 11.13 -6.31 -11.59
CA GLY A 19 11.64 -7.68 -11.59
C GLY A 19 11.64 -8.34 -10.21
N PRO A 20 11.99 -9.63 -10.13
CA PRO A 20 11.83 -10.47 -8.93
C PRO A 20 12.57 -9.98 -7.67
N MET A 21 13.62 -9.17 -7.84
CA MET A 21 14.45 -8.64 -6.76
C MET A 21 14.37 -7.11 -6.64
N SER A 22 13.41 -6.49 -7.32
CA SER A 22 13.22 -5.04 -7.28
C SER A 22 12.73 -4.66 -5.87
N LYS A 23 13.55 -3.91 -5.14
CA LYS A 23 13.19 -3.41 -3.80
C LYS A 23 12.09 -2.37 -3.94
N THR A 24 10.92 -2.66 -3.37
CA THR A 24 9.87 -1.66 -3.15
C THR A 24 9.98 -1.18 -1.72
N GLU A 25 10.25 0.11 -1.55
CA GLU A 25 10.39 0.74 -0.23
C GLU A 25 9.33 1.83 -0.08
N PRO A 26 8.05 1.49 0.15
CA PRO A 26 7.04 2.46 0.56
C PRO A 26 7.40 3.02 1.95
N ARG A 27 7.88 4.27 2.00
CA ARG A 27 8.36 4.90 3.26
C ARG A 27 7.33 5.79 3.94
N GLN A 28 6.38 6.33 3.17
CA GLN A 28 5.39 7.28 3.66
C GLN A 28 4.00 6.67 3.71
N ARG A 29 3.30 6.93 4.81
CA ARG A 29 1.92 6.52 5.06
C ARG A 29 0.99 7.72 4.84
N TYR A 30 -0.11 7.47 4.13
CA TYR A 30 -1.19 8.42 3.88
C TYR A 30 -2.50 7.87 4.46
N SER A 31 -3.27 8.73 5.10
CA SER A 31 -4.58 8.37 5.68
C SER A 31 -5.69 8.41 4.63
N HIS A 32 -5.53 9.22 3.58
CA HIS A 32 -6.52 9.38 2.51
C HIS A 32 -5.95 8.99 1.15
N LEU A 33 -6.81 8.41 0.31
CA LEU A 33 -6.45 8.01 -1.05
C LEU A 33 -6.13 9.22 -1.94
N SER A 34 -6.76 10.38 -1.68
CA SER A 34 -6.45 11.64 -2.38
C SER A 34 -4.98 12.01 -2.24
N ASP A 35 -4.46 11.97 -1.01
CA ASP A 35 -3.10 12.39 -0.68
C ASP A 35 -2.09 11.42 -1.28
N ALA A 36 -2.40 10.12 -1.24
CA ALA A 36 -1.59 9.09 -1.88
C ALA A 36 -1.57 9.23 -3.42
N ARG A 37 -2.68 9.64 -4.04
CA ARG A 37 -2.74 9.91 -5.49
C ARG A 37 -1.89 11.11 -5.88
N GLU A 38 -2.02 12.20 -5.15
CA GLU A 38 -1.21 13.40 -5.38
C GLU A 38 0.28 13.05 -5.27
N ALA A 39 0.69 12.39 -4.18
CA ALA A 39 2.06 11.96 -3.99
C ALA A 39 2.56 11.02 -5.11
N ALA A 40 1.74 10.06 -5.54
CA ALA A 40 2.09 9.15 -6.64
C ALA A 40 2.29 9.89 -7.97
N HIS A 41 1.45 10.87 -8.27
CA HIS A 41 1.61 11.70 -9.47
C HIS A 41 2.89 12.54 -9.41
N THR A 42 3.16 13.20 -8.28
CA THR A 42 4.39 13.96 -8.08
C THR A 42 5.63 13.09 -8.25
N LEU A 43 5.66 11.92 -7.61
CA LEU A 43 6.79 10.99 -7.70
C LEU A 43 6.97 10.45 -9.13
N ALA A 44 5.88 10.14 -9.83
CA ALA A 44 5.95 9.67 -11.20
C ALA A 44 6.53 10.74 -12.14
N ALA A 45 6.09 11.99 -12.01
CA ALA A 45 6.61 13.11 -12.80
C ALA A 45 8.08 13.40 -12.52
N GLN A 46 8.50 13.33 -11.25
CA GLN A 46 9.89 13.61 -10.86
C GLN A 46 10.89 12.55 -11.32
N ASN A 47 10.45 11.30 -11.48
CA ASN A 47 11.34 10.17 -11.75
C ASN A 47 11.14 9.56 -13.15
N ASP A 48 10.24 10.12 -13.95
CA ASP A 48 9.80 9.59 -15.25
C ASP A 48 9.55 8.08 -15.21
N ALA A 49 8.80 7.63 -14.20
CA ALA A 49 8.60 6.22 -13.91
C ALA A 49 7.23 5.93 -13.28
N PRO A 50 6.68 4.72 -13.48
CA PRO A 50 5.42 4.33 -12.86
C PRO A 50 5.56 4.13 -11.35
N PHE A 51 4.60 4.68 -10.60
CA PHE A 51 4.41 4.46 -9.17
C PHE A 51 3.07 3.77 -8.90
N LEU A 52 3.02 2.99 -7.83
CA LEU A 52 1.86 2.25 -7.37
C LEU A 52 1.38 2.84 -6.05
N ILE A 53 0.06 2.84 -5.87
CA ILE A 53 -0.58 3.08 -4.58
C ILE A 53 -0.91 1.72 -3.98
N LEU A 54 -0.41 1.47 -2.78
CA LEU A 54 -0.68 0.28 -1.99
C LEU A 54 -1.73 0.64 -0.93
N GLU A 55 -2.77 -0.16 -0.81
CA GLU A 55 -3.76 -0.05 0.28
C GLU A 55 -3.54 -1.21 1.25
N SER A 56 -3.56 -0.94 2.55
CA SER A 56 -3.61 -2.02 3.53
C SER A 56 -4.96 -2.73 3.43
N ILE A 57 -4.91 -4.01 3.06
CA ILE A 57 -6.12 -4.83 2.94
C ILE A 57 -6.37 -5.72 4.16
N GLU A 58 -5.32 -5.99 4.92
CA GLU A 58 -5.29 -6.82 6.11
C GLU A 58 -4.10 -6.38 7.00
N ILE A 59 -4.22 -6.58 8.31
CA ILE A 59 -3.13 -6.36 9.27
C ILE A 59 -2.96 -7.68 10.04
N ILE A 60 -1.78 -8.28 9.94
CA ILE A 60 -1.42 -9.52 10.63
C ILE A 60 -0.51 -9.17 11.81
N ARG A 61 -0.81 -9.69 13.00
CA ARG A 61 0.01 -9.54 14.21
C ARG A 61 0.68 -10.86 14.57
N PRO A 62 1.84 -10.83 15.26
CA PRO A 62 2.41 -12.04 15.84
C PRO A 62 1.41 -12.74 16.77
N GLY A 63 1.15 -14.02 16.52
CA GLY A 63 0.16 -14.80 17.29
C GLY A 63 -1.27 -14.72 16.76
N ASP A 64 -1.53 -13.97 15.68
CA ASP A 64 -2.75 -14.17 14.89
C ASP A 64 -2.67 -15.59 14.32
N ALA A 65 -3.37 -16.53 14.95
CA ALA A 65 -3.62 -17.80 14.33
C ALA A 65 -4.35 -17.51 13.02
N THR A 66 -3.96 -18.19 11.94
CA THR A 66 -4.84 -18.37 10.78
C THR A 66 -6.05 -19.20 11.23
N GLU A 67 -6.86 -18.65 12.15
CA GLU A 67 -8.21 -19.12 12.35
C GLU A 67 -8.88 -18.90 11.02
N GLY A 68 -9.06 -20.02 10.33
CA GLY A 68 -9.77 -20.06 9.07
C GLY A 68 -11.04 -19.25 9.25
N ARG A 69 -11.17 -18.26 8.37
CA ARG A 69 -12.39 -17.52 8.09
C ARG A 69 -13.49 -18.55 7.80
N LEU A 70 -14.14 -19.05 8.84
CA LEU A 70 -15.35 -19.85 8.75
C LEU A 70 -16.51 -18.86 8.66
N LEU A 71 -16.93 -18.68 7.41
CA LEU A 71 -18.25 -18.33 6.87
C LEU A 71 -19.27 -17.73 7.85
#